data_AF-A0A1Y1MGJ4-F1
#
_entry.id   AF-A0A1Y1MGJ4-F1
#
_cell.length_a   1.000
_cell.length_b   1.000
_cell.length_c   1.000
_cell.angle_alpha   90.00
_cell.angle_beta   90.00
_cell.angle_gamma   90.00
#
_symmetry.space_group_name_H-M   'P 1'
#
loop_
_entity.id
_entity.type
_entity.pdbx_description
1 polymer ?
#
loop_
_entity_poly.entity_id
_entity_poly.type
_entity_poly.pdbx_seq_one_letter_code
_entity_poly.pdbx_strand_id
1 'polypeptide(L)'
;NTRCLEVLDLSINQLWSLPARVFNNLFQLKSIDLSQNQLTTLPVDLLKGLTKLTDLKLKYNQIESLPPGFFPESSQLRVLDLSSNNLKTLLPITFQNLKHLSFLALSENRISVLGRDELKPLINLEHLDLHGNYLQRIASDSFTDLKKLKFIILSGNNIRSLPVDVFKPLESVHEIDLSHNQIQNLDKDLFAKLPKLSYLNVTFNDIGPTSQGIFKQFGKLTYFSFEGNPIGNISCEYLRDLKKIEHLIFRSNG
;
A
#
# COMPACT_ATOMS: atom_id res chain seq x y z
N ASN A 1 -3.16 35.58 -14.89
CA ASN A 1 -4.42 35.02 -15.42
C ASN A 1 -4.28 33.50 -15.47
N THR A 2 -4.53 32.80 -14.37
CA THR A 2 -4.20 31.36 -14.17
C THR A 2 -5.40 30.42 -14.37
N ARG A 3 -6.46 30.89 -15.06
CA ARG A 3 -7.72 30.14 -15.23
C ARG A 3 -7.62 28.87 -16.07
N CYS A 4 -6.47 28.62 -16.70
CA CYS A 4 -6.18 27.43 -17.50
C CYS A 4 -5.05 26.57 -16.91
N LEU A 5 -4.57 26.88 -15.70
CA LEU A 5 -3.48 26.12 -15.08
C LEU A 5 -3.98 24.72 -14.72
N GLU A 6 -3.40 23.69 -15.33
CA GLU A 6 -3.76 22.28 -15.09
C GLU A 6 -2.76 21.53 -14.21
N VAL A 7 -1.50 21.94 -14.23
CA VAL A 7 -0.41 21.32 -13.46
C VAL A 7 0.30 22.40 -12.68
N LEU A 8 0.46 22.18 -11.38
CA LEU A 8 1.22 23.04 -10.50
C LEU A 8 2.30 22.22 -9.80
N ASP A 9 3.55 22.48 -10.17
CA ASP A 9 4.72 21.86 -9.55
C ASP A 9 5.38 22.89 -8.61
N LEU A 10 5.35 22.58 -7.33
CA LEU A 10 6.01 23.31 -6.23
C LEU A 10 7.01 22.39 -5.51
N SER A 11 7.39 21.28 -6.15
CA SER A 11 8.32 20.32 -5.57
C SER A 11 9.73 20.89 -5.44
N ILE A 12 10.55 20.28 -4.58
CA ILE A 12 11.97 20.64 -4.38
C ILE A 12 12.14 22.11 -3.97
N ASN A 13 11.36 22.51 -2.96
CA ASN A 13 11.43 23.85 -2.37
C ASN A 13 11.66 23.75 -0.85
N GLN A 14 11.60 24.89 -0.18
CA GLN A 14 11.76 24.98 1.29
C GLN A 14 10.43 25.38 1.96
N LEU A 15 9.30 24.96 1.37
CA LEU A 15 7.98 25.28 1.91
C LEU A 15 7.77 24.50 3.21
N TRP A 16 7.65 25.22 4.32
CA TRP A 16 7.34 24.64 5.63
C TRP A 16 5.86 24.80 6.01
N SER A 17 5.13 25.66 5.29
CA SER A 17 3.68 25.84 5.41
C SER A 17 3.08 26.34 4.09
N LEU A 18 1.75 26.23 3.98
CA LEU A 18 0.96 26.79 2.89
C LEU A 18 -0.18 27.64 3.47
N PRO A 19 -0.46 28.83 2.93
CA PRO A 19 -1.66 29.58 3.31
C PRO A 19 -2.93 28.77 3.01
N ALA A 20 -3.93 28.89 3.87
CA ALA A 20 -5.26 28.35 3.56
C ALA A 20 -5.74 28.95 2.23
N ARG A 21 -6.38 28.12 1.39
CA ARG A 21 -6.99 28.57 0.13
C ARG A 21 -6.01 29.15 -0.89
N VAL A 22 -4.71 28.88 -0.79
CA VAL A 22 -3.69 29.34 -1.76
C VAL A 22 -3.99 28.91 -3.20
N PHE A 23 -4.69 27.79 -3.39
CA PHE A 23 -5.10 27.29 -4.72
C PHE A 23 -6.53 27.70 -5.12
N ASN A 24 -7.15 28.63 -4.41
CA ASN A 24 -8.48 29.10 -4.76
C ASN A 24 -8.53 29.60 -6.21
N ASN A 25 -9.64 29.30 -6.88
CA ASN A 25 -9.91 29.67 -8.27
C ASN A 25 -9.08 28.94 -9.33
N LEU A 26 -8.20 28.03 -8.95
CA LEU A 26 -7.45 27.17 -9.89
C LEU A 26 -8.29 25.94 -10.28
N PHE A 27 -9.52 26.17 -10.74
CA PHE A 27 -10.54 25.12 -10.98
C PHE A 27 -10.18 24.12 -12.10
N GLN A 28 -9.15 24.42 -12.89
CA GLN A 28 -8.66 23.54 -13.95
C GLN A 28 -7.50 22.64 -13.49
N LEU A 29 -7.00 22.80 -12.26
CA LEU A 29 -5.91 21.96 -11.75
C LEU A 29 -6.32 20.49 -11.73
N LYS A 30 -5.47 19.69 -12.36
CA LYS A 30 -5.52 18.23 -12.41
C LYS A 30 -4.41 17.63 -11.56
N SER A 31 -3.25 18.29 -11.46
CA SER A 31 -2.09 17.81 -10.71
C SER A 31 -1.47 18.90 -9.85
N ILE A 32 -1.19 18.56 -8.59
CA ILE A 32 -0.39 19.36 -7.66
C ILE A 32 0.76 18.49 -7.15
N ASP A 33 1.98 18.95 -7.38
CA ASP A 33 3.20 18.37 -6.80
C ASP A 33 3.76 19.30 -5.72
N LEU A 34 3.76 18.82 -4.48
CA LEU A 34 4.32 19.49 -3.29
C LEU A 34 5.47 18.67 -2.69
N SER A 35 6.02 17.73 -3.43
CA SER A 35 7.05 16.82 -2.94
C SER A 35 8.38 17.51 -2.60
N GLN A 36 9.19 16.89 -1.74
CA GLN A 36 10.50 17.42 -1.34
C GLN A 36 10.42 18.86 -0.82
N ASN A 37 9.59 19.05 0.21
CA ASN A 37 9.44 20.28 0.96
C ASN A 37 9.60 19.98 2.47
N GLN A 38 9.23 20.92 3.33
CA GLN A 38 9.35 20.81 4.79
C GLN A 38 7.97 20.90 5.47
N LEU A 39 6.90 20.53 4.76
CA LEU A 39 5.53 20.66 5.25
C LEU A 39 5.30 19.69 6.40
N THR A 40 4.88 20.21 7.55
CA THR A 40 4.50 19.42 8.74
C THR A 40 2.99 19.25 8.86
N THR A 41 2.24 20.22 8.34
CA THR A 41 0.76 20.25 8.35
C THR A 41 0.24 20.84 7.04
N LEU A 42 -1.02 20.55 6.71
CA LEU A 42 -1.71 21.12 5.57
C LEU A 42 -3.01 21.80 6.04
N PRO A 43 -3.38 22.96 5.51
CA PRO A 43 -4.68 23.56 5.80
C PRO A 43 -5.84 22.66 5.34
N VAL A 44 -6.87 22.50 6.16
CA VAL A 44 -8.06 21.66 5.83
C VAL A 44 -8.74 22.09 4.52
N ASP A 45 -8.77 23.39 4.24
CA ASP A 45 -9.40 23.99 3.05
C ASP A 45 -8.46 24.04 1.82
N LEU A 46 -7.26 23.44 1.88
CA LEU A 46 -6.24 23.58 0.83
C LEU A 46 -6.72 23.12 -0.56
N LEU A 47 -7.48 22.02 -0.60
CA LEU A 47 -7.98 21.41 -1.85
C LEU A 47 -9.40 21.86 -2.22
N LYS A 48 -9.97 22.81 -1.47
CA LYS A 48 -11.36 23.22 -1.65
C LYS A 48 -11.60 23.82 -3.04
N GLY A 49 -12.60 23.30 -3.73
CA GLY A 49 -12.99 23.76 -5.08
C GLY A 49 -12.16 23.18 -6.22
N LEU A 50 -11.14 22.36 -5.95
CA LEU A 50 -10.32 21.70 -6.98
C LEU A 50 -11.01 20.44 -7.52
N THR A 51 -12.17 20.60 -8.16
CA THR A 51 -13.04 19.49 -8.59
C THR A 51 -12.48 18.66 -9.75
N LYS A 52 -11.39 19.11 -10.39
CA LYS A 52 -10.69 18.38 -11.45
C LYS A 52 -9.39 17.73 -10.99
N LEU A 53 -8.99 17.90 -9.73
CA LEU A 53 -7.74 17.37 -9.22
C LEU A 53 -7.78 15.85 -9.19
N THR A 54 -6.86 15.22 -9.93
CA THR A 54 -6.69 13.77 -10.03
C THR A 54 -5.39 13.30 -9.36
N ASP A 55 -4.39 14.17 -9.24
CA ASP A 55 -3.06 13.80 -8.78
C ASP A 55 -2.59 14.76 -7.68
N LEU A 56 -2.25 14.22 -6.52
CA LEU A 56 -1.67 14.97 -5.41
C LEU A 56 -0.43 14.25 -4.89
N LYS A 57 0.72 14.91 -4.97
CA LYS A 57 1.99 14.39 -4.47
C LYS A 57 2.48 15.25 -3.32
N LEU A 58 2.77 14.59 -2.21
CA LEU A 58 3.25 15.16 -0.94
C LEU A 58 4.47 14.39 -0.42
N LYS A 59 5.09 13.56 -1.28
CA LYS A 59 6.26 12.75 -0.96
C LYS A 59 7.42 13.56 -0.39
N TYR A 60 8.20 13.01 0.54
CA TYR A 60 9.36 13.68 1.14
C TYR A 60 8.97 15.02 1.79
N ASN A 61 8.07 14.96 2.75
CA ASN A 61 7.73 16.06 3.65
C ASN A 61 7.83 15.55 5.10
N GLN A 62 7.30 16.31 6.06
CA GLN A 62 7.34 15.98 7.49
C GLN A 62 5.94 15.81 8.08
N ILE A 63 4.95 15.44 7.24
CA ILE A 63 3.53 15.41 7.61
C ILE A 63 3.27 14.30 8.62
N GLU A 64 2.76 14.65 9.79
CA GLU A 64 2.41 13.67 10.85
C GLU A 64 0.97 13.16 10.74
N SER A 65 0.07 13.97 10.18
CA SER A 65 -1.32 13.61 9.92
C SER A 65 -1.94 14.54 8.87
N LEU A 66 -3.00 14.07 8.20
CA LEU A 66 -3.87 14.92 7.41
C LEU A 66 -5.04 15.39 8.28
N PRO A 67 -5.48 16.67 8.18
CA PRO A 67 -6.61 17.13 8.96
C PRO A 67 -7.90 16.39 8.54
N PRO A 68 -8.83 16.11 9.47
CA PRO A 68 -10.13 15.56 9.13
C PRO A 68 -10.84 16.43 8.08
N GLY A 69 -11.40 15.81 7.05
CA GLY A 69 -12.07 16.53 5.95
C GLY A 69 -11.13 17.23 4.96
N PHE A 70 -9.82 16.94 4.99
CA PHE A 70 -8.85 17.49 4.04
C PHE A 70 -9.26 17.27 2.57
N PHE A 71 -9.81 16.10 2.25
CA PHE A 71 -10.32 15.81 0.92
C PHE A 71 -11.80 16.21 0.81
N PRO A 72 -12.16 17.10 -0.12
CA PRO A 72 -13.54 17.52 -0.31
C PRO A 72 -14.40 16.36 -0.82
N GLU A 73 -15.70 16.40 -0.55
CA GLU A 73 -16.67 15.37 -1.01
C GLU A 73 -16.68 15.21 -2.54
N SER A 74 -16.36 16.28 -3.27
CA SER A 74 -16.27 16.31 -4.72
C SER A 74 -14.94 15.80 -5.29
N SER A 75 -14.04 15.28 -4.43
CA SER A 75 -12.71 14.82 -4.83
C SER A 75 -12.77 13.82 -5.99
N GLN A 76 -11.97 14.07 -7.02
CA GLN A 76 -11.76 13.19 -8.18
C GLN A 76 -10.37 12.53 -8.15
N LEU A 77 -9.73 12.54 -6.98
CA LEU A 77 -8.35 12.08 -6.83
C LEU A 77 -8.22 10.60 -7.23
N ARG A 78 -7.23 10.31 -8.06
CA ARG A 78 -6.86 8.98 -8.56
C ARG A 78 -5.50 8.54 -8.03
N VAL A 79 -4.58 9.48 -7.84
CA VAL A 79 -3.22 9.25 -7.35
C VAL A 79 -2.98 10.12 -6.12
N LEU A 80 -2.61 9.47 -5.03
CA LEU A 80 -2.17 10.12 -3.80
C LEU A 80 -0.83 9.53 -3.37
N ASP A 81 0.20 10.38 -3.35
CA ASP A 81 1.52 10.02 -2.86
C ASP A 81 1.83 10.78 -1.56
N LEU A 82 1.85 10.04 -0.45
CA LEU A 82 2.22 10.50 0.89
C LEU A 82 3.49 9.80 1.38
N SER A 83 4.26 9.17 0.49
CA SER A 83 5.45 8.42 0.86
C SER A 83 6.52 9.31 1.52
N SER A 84 7.37 8.72 2.36
CA SER A 84 8.46 9.45 3.03
C SER A 84 7.96 10.66 3.82
N ASN A 85 7.03 10.42 4.76
CA ASN A 85 6.48 11.38 5.70
C ASN A 85 6.55 10.80 7.13
N ASN A 86 5.87 11.43 8.09
CA ASN A 86 5.87 11.03 9.50
C ASN A 86 4.51 10.48 9.96
N LEU A 87 3.69 9.94 9.04
CA LEU A 87 2.35 9.44 9.37
C LEU A 87 2.44 8.26 10.34
N LYS A 88 1.86 8.40 11.53
CA LYS A 88 1.87 7.34 12.58
C LYS A 88 0.63 6.47 12.54
N THR A 89 -0.50 7.05 12.18
CA THR A 89 -1.82 6.40 12.18
C THR A 89 -2.63 6.89 11.00
N LEU A 90 -3.44 6.00 10.45
CA LEU A 90 -4.49 6.35 9.49
C LEU A 90 -5.80 6.40 10.27
N LEU A 91 -6.53 7.51 10.20
CA LEU A 91 -7.88 7.58 10.79
C LEU A 91 -8.91 7.16 9.72
N PRO A 92 -10.01 6.48 10.09
CA PRO A 92 -11.09 6.13 9.14
C PRO A 92 -11.61 7.32 8.33
N ILE A 93 -11.65 8.50 8.94
CA ILE A 93 -12.10 9.74 8.30
C ILE A 93 -11.12 10.27 7.23
N THR A 94 -9.86 9.84 7.25
CA THR A 94 -8.77 10.40 6.42
C THR A 94 -9.08 10.28 4.93
N PHE A 95 -9.63 9.14 4.52
CA PHE A 95 -9.84 8.82 3.11
C PHE A 95 -11.32 8.71 2.71
N GLN A 96 -12.24 9.14 3.57
CA GLN A 96 -13.70 8.95 3.39
C GLN A 96 -14.26 9.39 2.03
N ASN A 97 -13.64 10.39 1.40
CA ASN A 97 -14.09 10.98 0.14
C ASN A 97 -13.28 10.52 -1.08
N LEU A 98 -12.33 9.59 -0.93
CA LEU A 98 -11.42 9.15 -2.00
C LEU A 98 -11.92 7.92 -2.77
N LYS A 99 -13.21 7.93 -3.14
CA LYS A 99 -13.85 6.79 -3.82
C LYS A 99 -13.26 6.50 -5.20
N HIS A 100 -12.61 7.46 -5.85
CA HIS A 100 -12.02 7.33 -7.18
C HIS A 100 -10.52 6.98 -7.16
N LEU A 101 -9.92 6.89 -5.96
CA LEU A 101 -8.50 6.65 -5.81
C LEU A 101 -8.14 5.27 -6.33
N SER A 102 -7.16 5.21 -7.23
CA SER A 102 -6.63 3.97 -7.81
C SER A 102 -5.22 3.66 -7.32
N PHE A 103 -4.46 4.67 -6.90
CA PHE A 103 -3.09 4.53 -6.43
C PHE A 103 -2.90 5.29 -5.12
N LEU A 104 -2.45 4.59 -4.08
CA LEU A 104 -2.11 5.14 -2.78
C LEU A 104 -0.71 4.70 -2.37
N ALA A 105 0.22 5.65 -2.29
CA ALA A 105 1.55 5.43 -1.72
C ALA A 105 1.64 6.04 -0.32
N LEU A 106 1.93 5.18 0.65
CA LEU A 106 2.15 5.48 2.07
C LEU A 106 3.49 4.92 2.55
N SER A 107 4.38 4.55 1.63
CA SER A 107 5.67 3.99 1.96
C SER A 107 6.55 4.91 2.79
N GLU A 108 7.50 4.36 3.54
CA GLU A 108 8.49 5.11 4.32
C GLU A 108 7.81 6.10 5.28
N ASN A 109 6.79 5.63 6.01
CA ASN A 109 6.10 6.36 7.06
C ASN A 109 6.31 5.65 8.40
N ARG A 110 5.50 5.97 9.41
CA ARG A 110 5.62 5.41 10.77
C ARG A 110 4.37 4.63 11.17
N ILE A 111 3.62 4.09 10.20
CA ILE A 111 2.35 3.43 10.43
C ILE A 111 2.61 2.08 11.08
N SER A 112 1.99 1.81 12.24
CA SER A 112 2.22 0.57 13.00
C SER A 112 1.03 -0.39 13.02
N VAL A 113 -0.16 0.09 12.69
CA VAL A 113 -1.41 -0.68 12.66
C VAL A 113 -2.22 -0.30 11.44
N LEU A 114 -2.74 -1.31 10.74
CA LEU A 114 -3.81 -1.15 9.76
C LEU A 114 -5.10 -1.73 10.35
N GLY A 115 -6.07 -0.85 10.62
CA GLY A 115 -7.35 -1.21 11.20
C GLY A 115 -8.40 -1.62 10.16
N ARG A 116 -9.65 -1.66 10.60
CA ARG A 116 -10.78 -2.19 9.82
C ARG A 116 -11.35 -1.21 8.79
N ASP A 117 -11.36 0.07 9.13
CA ASP A 117 -12.19 1.07 8.44
C ASP A 117 -11.39 2.10 7.65
N GLU A 118 -10.07 2.14 7.82
CA GLU A 118 -9.16 3.14 7.26
C GLU A 118 -9.14 3.13 5.72
N LEU A 119 -9.17 1.94 5.12
CA LEU A 119 -9.15 1.77 3.66
C LEU A 119 -10.53 1.51 3.04
N LYS A 120 -11.56 1.31 3.88
CA LYS A 120 -12.93 1.00 3.46
C LYS A 120 -13.49 1.92 2.34
N PRO A 121 -13.23 3.24 2.35
CA PRO A 121 -13.74 4.13 1.29
C PRO A 121 -13.10 3.91 -0.08
N LEU A 122 -11.94 3.25 -0.15
CA LEU A 122 -11.07 3.16 -1.33
C LEU A 122 -11.49 2.03 -2.28
N ILE A 123 -12.78 1.95 -2.60
CA ILE A 123 -13.41 0.86 -3.38
C ILE A 123 -12.87 0.70 -4.80
N ASN A 124 -12.14 1.69 -5.33
CA ASN A 124 -11.51 1.64 -6.65
C ASN A 124 -9.97 1.49 -6.59
N LEU A 125 -9.41 1.25 -5.41
CA LEU A 125 -7.96 1.14 -5.25
C LEU A 125 -7.42 -0.06 -6.01
N GLU A 126 -6.37 0.16 -6.79
CA GLU A 126 -5.68 -0.87 -7.57
C GLU A 126 -4.26 -1.11 -7.07
N HIS A 127 -3.63 -0.10 -6.48
CA HIS A 127 -2.27 -0.17 -5.96
C HIS A 127 -2.19 0.45 -4.56
N LEU A 128 -1.69 -0.34 -3.61
CA LEU A 128 -1.43 0.08 -2.24
C LEU A 128 0.03 -0.21 -1.90
N ASP A 129 0.79 0.86 -1.65
CA ASP A 129 2.16 0.78 -1.18
C ASP A 129 2.26 1.24 0.29
N LEU A 130 2.61 0.31 1.16
CA LEU A 130 2.85 0.49 2.59
C LEU A 130 4.28 0.06 2.97
N HIS A 131 5.20 -0.04 2.00
CA HIS A 131 6.56 -0.50 2.28
C HIS A 131 7.28 0.42 3.28
N GLY A 132 8.24 -0.11 4.05
CA GLY A 132 9.08 0.74 4.91
C GLY A 132 8.28 1.43 6.02
N ASN A 133 7.32 0.72 6.60
CA ASN A 133 6.55 1.20 7.76
C ASN A 133 6.87 0.34 8.99
N TYR A 134 6.13 0.53 10.08
CA TYR A 134 6.30 -0.25 11.31
C TYR A 134 5.12 -1.20 11.54
N LEU A 135 4.42 -1.64 10.48
CA LEU A 135 3.21 -2.45 10.60
C LEU A 135 3.50 -3.73 11.36
N GLN A 136 2.83 -3.91 12.50
CA GLN A 136 2.87 -5.14 13.29
C GLN A 136 1.55 -5.90 13.24
N ARG A 137 0.45 -5.17 12.99
CA ARG A 137 -0.91 -5.69 13.04
C ARG A 137 -1.71 -5.18 11.85
N ILE A 138 -2.36 -6.12 11.16
CA ILE A 138 -3.35 -5.87 10.12
C ILE A 138 -4.63 -6.55 10.58
N ALA A 139 -5.74 -5.81 10.66
CA ALA A 139 -7.04 -6.40 11.00
C ALA A 139 -7.51 -7.34 9.89
N SER A 140 -8.23 -8.41 10.24
CA SER A 140 -8.69 -9.45 9.29
C SER A 140 -9.60 -8.92 8.19
N ASP A 141 -10.25 -7.79 8.41
CA ASP A 141 -11.23 -7.14 7.54
C ASP A 141 -10.71 -5.82 6.93
N SER A 142 -9.41 -5.49 7.09
CA SER A 142 -8.79 -4.27 6.57
C SER A 142 -8.94 -4.09 5.05
N PHE A 143 -9.12 -5.18 4.32
CA PHE A 143 -9.17 -5.21 2.85
C PHE A 143 -10.55 -5.59 2.29
N THR A 144 -11.59 -5.66 3.11
CA THR A 144 -12.92 -6.20 2.75
C THR A 144 -13.52 -5.58 1.49
N ASP A 145 -13.35 -4.26 1.31
CA ASP A 145 -13.96 -3.51 0.21
C ASP A 145 -13.03 -3.30 -0.99
N LEU A 146 -11.78 -3.79 -0.93
CA LEU A 146 -10.74 -3.50 -1.94
C LEU A 146 -10.72 -4.52 -3.09
N LYS A 147 -11.88 -4.77 -3.70
CA LYS A 147 -12.04 -5.82 -4.74
C LYS A 147 -11.25 -5.58 -6.03
N LYS A 148 -10.87 -4.33 -6.29
CA LYS A 148 -10.08 -3.92 -7.45
C LYS A 148 -8.57 -3.92 -7.20
N LEU A 149 -8.14 -4.19 -5.98
CA LEU A 149 -6.73 -4.14 -5.60
C LEU A 149 -5.95 -5.20 -6.37
N LYS A 150 -4.89 -4.78 -7.06
CA LYS A 150 -4.03 -5.60 -7.91
C LYS A 150 -2.65 -5.80 -7.30
N PHE A 151 -2.13 -4.76 -6.63
CA PHE A 151 -0.78 -4.73 -6.08
C PHE A 151 -0.82 -4.31 -4.62
N ILE A 152 -0.16 -5.11 -3.77
CA ILE A 152 -0.05 -4.84 -2.34
C ILE A 152 1.42 -4.97 -1.95
N ILE A 153 2.03 -3.85 -1.59
CA ILE A 153 3.41 -3.79 -1.14
C ILE A 153 3.43 -3.54 0.37
N LEU A 154 3.82 -4.55 1.13
CA LEU A 154 3.93 -4.55 2.59
C LEU A 154 5.36 -4.83 3.04
N SER A 155 6.33 -4.76 2.13
CA SER A 155 7.72 -5.10 2.41
C SER A 155 8.39 -4.12 3.35
N GLY A 156 9.40 -4.56 4.10
CA GLY A 156 10.11 -3.70 5.07
C GLY A 156 9.19 -3.22 6.20
N ASN A 157 8.45 -4.15 6.81
CA ASN A 157 7.58 -3.89 7.95
C ASN A 157 7.93 -4.85 9.12
N ASN A 158 7.14 -4.82 10.20
CA ASN A 158 7.36 -5.62 11.40
C ASN A 158 6.29 -6.71 11.58
N ILE A 159 5.73 -7.22 10.47
CA ILE A 159 4.61 -8.17 10.49
C ILE A 159 5.12 -9.54 10.93
N ARG A 160 4.57 -10.07 12.03
CA ARG A 160 4.91 -11.41 12.55
C ARG A 160 3.95 -12.50 12.12
N SER A 161 2.69 -12.13 11.93
CA SER A 161 1.63 -13.02 11.48
C SER A 161 0.55 -12.22 10.77
N LEU A 162 -0.20 -12.91 9.91
CA LEU A 162 -1.34 -12.38 9.19
C LEU A 162 -2.59 -13.16 9.58
N PRO A 163 -3.76 -12.52 9.72
CA PRO A 163 -5.01 -13.25 9.85
C PRO A 163 -5.26 -14.11 8.60
N VAL A 164 -5.68 -15.36 8.78
CA VAL A 164 -5.83 -16.33 7.68
C VAL A 164 -6.76 -15.85 6.55
N ASP A 165 -7.80 -15.08 6.87
CA ASP A 165 -8.77 -14.59 5.90
C ASP A 165 -8.44 -13.17 5.36
N VAL A 166 -7.32 -12.55 5.75
CA VAL A 166 -7.06 -11.11 5.48
C VAL A 166 -7.09 -10.76 3.98
N PHE A 167 -6.61 -11.65 3.12
CA PHE A 167 -6.57 -11.44 1.67
C PHE A 167 -7.78 -12.01 0.93
N LYS A 168 -8.63 -12.81 1.59
CA LYS A 168 -9.77 -13.50 0.96
C LYS A 168 -10.72 -12.60 0.14
N PRO A 169 -10.97 -11.33 0.51
CA PRO A 169 -11.81 -10.42 -0.29
C PRO A 169 -11.17 -9.96 -1.62
N LEU A 170 -9.88 -10.20 -1.82
CA LEU A 170 -9.10 -9.64 -2.92
C LEU A 170 -9.25 -10.46 -4.22
N GLU A 171 -10.33 -10.20 -4.95
CA GLU A 171 -10.67 -10.90 -6.19
C GLU A 171 -9.72 -10.58 -7.37
N SER A 172 -9.02 -9.46 -7.30
CA SER A 172 -8.17 -8.95 -8.39
C SER A 172 -6.68 -8.90 -8.09
N VAL A 173 -6.22 -9.37 -6.93
CA VAL A 173 -4.80 -9.26 -6.56
C VAL A 173 -3.93 -10.14 -7.43
N HIS A 174 -2.89 -9.54 -8.02
CA HIS A 174 -1.90 -10.21 -8.85
C HIS A 174 -0.58 -10.37 -8.12
N GLU A 175 -0.24 -9.39 -7.29
CA GLU A 175 1.06 -9.26 -6.65
C GLU A 175 0.92 -8.89 -5.18
N ILE A 176 1.60 -9.67 -4.35
CA ILE A 176 1.75 -9.43 -2.91
C ILE A 176 3.25 -9.49 -2.58
N ASP A 177 3.78 -8.39 -2.08
CA ASP A 177 5.14 -8.31 -1.52
C ASP A 177 5.07 -8.17 0.00
N LEU A 178 5.55 -9.20 0.69
CA LEU A 178 5.68 -9.32 2.14
C LEU A 178 7.15 -9.47 2.56
N SER A 179 8.10 -9.19 1.66
CA SER A 179 9.51 -9.36 1.96
C SER A 179 10.00 -8.45 3.09
N HIS A 180 11.10 -8.80 3.75
CA HIS A 180 11.66 -8.02 4.85
C HIS A 180 10.63 -7.75 5.96
N ASN A 181 10.02 -8.81 6.46
CA ASN A 181 9.13 -8.80 7.61
C ASN A 181 9.62 -9.83 8.65
N GLN A 182 8.79 -10.16 9.65
CA GLN A 182 9.11 -11.12 10.72
C GLN A 182 8.16 -12.32 10.69
N ILE A 183 7.64 -12.67 9.51
CA ILE A 183 6.58 -13.67 9.37
C ILE A 183 7.16 -15.04 9.68
N GLN A 184 6.60 -15.72 10.67
CA GLN A 184 7.12 -17.02 11.11
C GLN A 184 6.45 -18.23 10.44
N ASN A 185 5.20 -18.05 10.02
CA ASN A 185 4.40 -19.12 9.45
C ASN A 185 3.49 -18.57 8.35
N LEU A 186 3.36 -19.32 7.26
CA LEU A 186 2.34 -19.09 6.25
C LEU A 186 1.25 -20.14 6.42
N ASP A 187 0.02 -19.69 6.66
CA ASP A 187 -1.12 -20.59 6.68
C ASP A 187 -1.43 -21.06 5.24
N LYS A 188 -1.88 -22.31 5.09
CA LYS A 188 -2.24 -22.93 3.81
C LYS A 188 -3.46 -22.29 3.14
N ASP A 189 -4.30 -21.61 3.92
CA ASP A 189 -5.56 -21.02 3.44
C ASP A 189 -5.40 -19.52 3.14
N LEU A 190 -4.27 -18.92 3.54
CA LEU A 190 -4.01 -17.47 3.40
C LEU A 190 -4.04 -17.00 1.94
N PHE A 191 -3.53 -17.81 1.01
CA PHE A 191 -3.47 -17.46 -0.42
C PHE A 191 -4.35 -18.37 -1.31
N ALA A 192 -4.91 -19.45 -0.75
CA ALA A 192 -5.62 -20.48 -1.51
C ALA A 192 -6.78 -19.94 -2.36
N LYS A 193 -7.44 -18.87 -1.90
CA LYS A 193 -8.63 -18.28 -2.54
C LYS A 193 -8.34 -17.06 -3.40
N LEU A 194 -7.08 -16.81 -3.76
CA LEU A 194 -6.71 -15.70 -4.64
C LEU A 194 -6.65 -16.20 -6.10
N PRO A 195 -7.62 -15.82 -6.96
CA PRO A 195 -7.73 -16.40 -8.29
C PRO A 195 -6.67 -15.91 -9.27
N LYS A 196 -6.18 -14.67 -9.10
CA LYS A 196 -5.26 -13.99 -10.02
C LYS A 196 -3.83 -13.84 -9.48
N LEU A 197 -3.57 -14.29 -8.25
CA LEU A 197 -2.25 -14.18 -7.65
C LEU A 197 -1.23 -14.96 -8.49
N SER A 198 -0.20 -14.26 -8.94
CA SER A 198 0.87 -14.80 -9.79
C SER A 198 2.26 -14.46 -9.26
N TYR A 199 2.38 -13.36 -8.51
CA TYR A 199 3.62 -12.92 -7.88
C TYR A 199 3.46 -12.93 -6.35
N LEU A 200 4.33 -13.68 -5.67
CA LEU A 200 4.44 -13.66 -4.22
C LEU A 200 5.91 -13.51 -3.81
N ASN A 201 6.19 -12.50 -2.99
CA ASN A 201 7.51 -12.30 -2.41
C ASN A 201 7.42 -12.35 -0.88
N VAL A 202 8.07 -13.33 -0.26
CA VAL A 202 8.20 -13.48 1.21
C VAL A 202 9.66 -13.56 1.64
N THR A 203 10.57 -13.03 0.81
CA THR A 203 12.02 -13.00 1.06
C THR A 203 12.34 -12.34 2.40
N PHE A 204 13.36 -12.81 3.11
CA PHE A 204 13.83 -12.24 4.37
C PHE A 204 12.69 -12.10 5.40
N ASN A 205 12.14 -13.25 5.76
CA ASN A 205 11.21 -13.43 6.88
C ASN A 205 11.75 -14.51 7.82
N ASP A 206 10.99 -14.86 8.85
CA ASP A 206 11.34 -15.89 9.83
C ASP A 206 10.60 -17.21 9.55
N ILE A 207 10.26 -17.50 8.28
CA ILE A 207 9.45 -18.67 7.92
C ILE A 207 10.25 -19.94 8.17
N GLY A 208 9.88 -20.67 9.23
CA GLY A 208 10.53 -21.90 9.67
C GLY A 208 10.24 -23.11 8.76
N PRO A 209 10.68 -24.32 9.16
CA PRO A 209 10.41 -25.54 8.40
C PRO A 209 8.91 -25.73 8.14
N THR A 210 8.56 -25.84 6.86
CA THR A 210 7.16 -25.98 6.43
C THR A 210 6.88 -27.39 5.92
N SER A 211 5.63 -27.83 6.05
CA SER A 211 5.20 -29.10 5.46
C SER A 211 5.06 -28.99 3.94
N GLN A 212 5.32 -30.08 3.22
CA GLN A 212 5.16 -30.15 1.75
C GLN A 212 3.82 -29.63 1.25
N GLY A 213 2.75 -29.85 2.01
CA GLY A 213 1.40 -29.41 1.66
C GLY A 213 1.25 -27.91 1.45
N ILE A 214 2.15 -27.07 1.98
CA ILE A 214 2.04 -25.62 1.85
C ILE A 214 2.22 -25.15 0.40
N PHE A 215 3.04 -25.84 -0.41
CA PHE A 215 3.34 -25.43 -1.79
C PHE A 215 2.21 -25.74 -2.76
N LYS A 216 1.26 -26.61 -2.40
CA LYS A 216 0.06 -26.92 -3.20
C LYS A 216 -0.78 -25.69 -3.51
N GLN A 217 -0.82 -24.71 -2.60
CA GLN A 217 -1.57 -23.48 -2.81
C GLN A 217 -0.90 -22.52 -3.82
N PHE A 218 0.42 -22.69 -4.04
CA PHE A 218 1.25 -21.82 -4.86
C PHE A 218 1.37 -22.28 -6.32
N GLY A 219 0.67 -23.35 -6.72
CA GLY A 219 0.73 -23.88 -8.09
C GLY A 219 0.26 -22.92 -9.19
N LYS A 220 -0.33 -21.77 -8.82
CA LYS A 220 -0.72 -20.69 -9.75
C LYS A 220 0.38 -19.65 -9.96
N LEU A 221 1.37 -19.57 -9.08
CA LEU A 221 2.41 -18.54 -9.11
C LEU A 221 3.34 -18.74 -10.32
N THR A 222 3.69 -17.63 -10.95
CA THR A 222 4.77 -17.55 -11.95
C THR A 222 6.05 -17.01 -11.32
N TYR A 223 5.94 -16.20 -10.27
CA TYR A 223 7.05 -15.74 -9.46
C TYR A 223 6.83 -16.08 -7.99
N PHE A 224 7.81 -16.74 -7.37
CA PHE A 224 7.83 -17.00 -5.95
C PHE A 224 9.24 -16.86 -5.38
N SER A 225 9.41 -15.92 -4.45
CA SER A 225 10.66 -15.78 -3.71
C SER A 225 10.42 -15.96 -2.23
N PHE A 226 11.22 -16.82 -1.62
CA PHE A 226 11.28 -17.04 -0.18
C PHE A 226 12.73 -17.18 0.28
N GLU A 227 13.66 -16.54 -0.44
CA GLU A 227 15.07 -16.42 -0.03
C GLU A 227 15.18 -15.87 1.39
N GLY A 228 16.22 -16.28 2.12
CA GLY A 228 16.53 -15.68 3.42
C GLY A 228 15.56 -16.07 4.53
N ASN A 229 14.95 -17.27 4.47
CA ASN A 229 14.08 -17.80 5.52
C ASN A 229 14.72 -19.03 6.20
N PRO A 230 14.44 -19.31 7.48
CA PRO A 230 14.90 -20.53 8.18
C PRO A 230 14.04 -21.76 7.82
N ILE A 231 13.73 -21.97 6.54
CA ILE A 231 12.81 -23.03 6.08
C ILE A 231 13.44 -24.43 6.10
N GLY A 232 14.75 -24.53 6.30
CA GLY A 232 15.50 -25.77 6.26
C GLY A 232 15.58 -26.39 4.85
N ASN A 233 15.89 -27.69 4.81
CA ASN A 233 16.02 -28.42 3.56
C ASN A 233 14.66 -28.66 2.90
N ILE A 234 14.52 -28.13 1.69
CA ILE A 234 13.39 -28.43 0.80
C ILE A 234 13.79 -29.56 -0.15
N SER A 235 13.03 -30.64 -0.17
CA SER A 235 13.26 -31.71 -1.14
C SER A 235 12.69 -31.31 -2.52
N CYS A 236 13.22 -31.90 -3.59
CA CYS A 236 12.71 -31.65 -4.94
C CYS A 236 11.22 -31.97 -5.11
N GLU A 237 10.62 -32.74 -4.21
CA GLU A 237 9.21 -33.11 -4.27
C GLU A 237 8.26 -31.95 -3.94
N TYR A 238 8.73 -30.94 -3.19
CA TYR A 238 7.96 -29.72 -2.88
C TYR A 238 7.74 -28.88 -4.14
N LEU A 239 8.71 -28.90 -5.06
CA LEU A 239 8.69 -28.12 -6.30
C LEU A 239 7.69 -28.66 -7.33
N ARG A 240 7.27 -29.93 -7.22
CA ARG A 240 6.30 -30.54 -8.14
C ARG A 240 4.93 -29.87 -8.09
N ASP A 241 4.60 -29.20 -6.99
CA ASP A 241 3.34 -28.48 -6.81
C ASP A 241 3.35 -27.09 -7.48
N LEU A 242 4.52 -26.55 -7.81
CA LEU A 242 4.72 -25.23 -8.43
C LEU A 242 4.61 -25.27 -9.96
N LYS A 243 3.46 -25.71 -10.47
CA LYS A 243 3.27 -26.08 -11.89
C LYS A 243 3.44 -24.95 -12.91
N LYS A 244 3.28 -23.69 -12.51
CA LYS A 244 3.37 -22.51 -13.39
C LYS A 244 4.60 -21.65 -13.14
N ILE A 245 5.50 -22.09 -12.26
CA ILE A 245 6.61 -21.25 -11.81
C ILE A 245 7.59 -20.99 -12.96
N GLU A 246 7.91 -19.73 -13.17
CA GLU A 246 8.91 -19.26 -14.13
C GLU A 246 10.16 -18.78 -13.38
N HIS A 247 9.95 -18.13 -12.22
CA HIS A 247 10.99 -17.59 -11.36
C HIS A 247 10.81 -18.08 -9.93
N LEU A 248 11.77 -18.89 -9.47
CA LEU A 248 11.82 -19.40 -8.10
C LEU A 248 13.14 -19.02 -7.45
N ILE A 249 13.09 -18.34 -6.30
CA ILE A 249 14.30 -17.92 -5.57
C ILE A 249 14.33 -18.60 -4.19
N PHE A 250 15.34 -19.47 -4.00
CA PHE A 250 15.52 -20.33 -2.81
C PHE A 250 16.90 -20.18 -2.12
N ARG A 251 17.66 -19.13 -2.41
CA ARG A 251 18.99 -18.97 -1.79
C ARG A 251 18.89 -18.48 -0.33
N SER A 252 19.98 -18.65 0.40
CA SER A 252 20.13 -18.13 1.78
C SER A 252 19.10 -18.68 2.78
N ASN A 253 18.60 -19.89 2.55
CA ASN A 253 17.74 -20.59 3.50
C ASN A 253 18.59 -21.47 4.42
N GLY A 254 18.40 -21.34 5.73
CA GLY A 254 19.12 -22.06 6.79
C GLY A 254 18.36 -23.27 7.30
#